data_AF-A3LRP3-F1
#
_entry.id   AF-A3LRP3-F1
#
_cell.length_a   1.000
_cell.length_b   1.000
_cell.length_c   1.000
_cell.angle_alpha   90.00
_cell.angle_beta   90.00
_cell.angle_gamma   90.00
#
_symmetry.space_group_name_H-M   'P 1'
#
loop_
_entity.id
_entity.type
_entity.pdbx_description
1 polymer ?
#
loop_
_entity_poly.entity_id
_entity_poly.type
_entity_poly.pdbx_seq_one_letter_code
_entity_poly.pdbx_strand_id
1 'polypeptide(L)'
;MFRRAPQLTFKRFNSHGHGYGVSKLISEAAYAPAKVNKAAGEAFVKNYEEKVHHSEGITKLWKRITYLIAIPAVLITSIPVGNVELKHAEHREHLKHLTDEEWQVQYDYQNLRQHRFFWGDGDKTLFWNSDVNRHIQAD
;
A
#
# COMPACT_ATOMS: atom_id res chain seq x y z
N MET A 1 -9.79 -28.14 16.39
CA MET A 1 -10.18 -28.31 17.81
C MET A 1 -9.66 -27.12 18.61
N PHE A 2 -10.46 -26.07 18.77
CA PHE A 2 -10.10 -24.95 19.65
C PHE A 2 -10.29 -25.39 21.10
N ARG A 3 -9.18 -25.58 21.83
CA ARG A 3 -9.22 -25.74 23.28
C ARG A 3 -9.92 -24.52 23.86
N ARG A 4 -10.98 -24.72 24.65
CA ARG A 4 -11.62 -23.65 25.43
C ARG A 4 -10.52 -22.94 26.19
N ALA A 5 -10.18 -21.71 25.79
CA ALA A 5 -9.30 -20.88 26.59
C ALA A 5 -9.99 -20.74 27.96
N PRO A 6 -9.36 -21.15 29.07
CA PRO A 6 -9.93 -20.85 30.37
C PRO A 6 -10.13 -19.35 30.41
N GLN A 7 -11.33 -18.91 30.72
CA GLN A 7 -11.62 -17.50 30.91
C GLN A 7 -10.69 -17.02 32.03
N LEU A 8 -9.57 -16.42 31.65
CA LEU A 8 -8.58 -15.89 32.58
C LEU A 8 -9.26 -14.77 33.31
N THR A 9 -9.86 -15.12 34.45
CA THR A 9 -10.23 -14.16 35.46
C THR A 9 -8.89 -13.63 35.95
N PHE A 10 -8.43 -12.54 35.36
CA PHE A 10 -7.31 -11.79 35.91
C PHE A 10 -7.71 -11.44 37.33
N LYS A 11 -7.23 -12.21 38.31
CA LYS A 11 -7.23 -11.77 39.70
C LYS A 11 -6.39 -10.51 39.68
N ARG A 12 -7.06 -9.35 39.79
CA ARG A 12 -6.40 -8.05 39.82
C ARG A 12 -5.28 -8.13 40.86
N PHE A 13 -4.05 -7.83 40.44
CA PHE A 13 -2.85 -7.93 41.27
C PHE A 13 -3.05 -7.13 42.55
N ASN A 14 -2.95 -7.80 43.69
CA ASN A 14 -3.23 -7.21 45.00
C ASN A 14 -1.94 -6.61 45.59
N SER A 15 -1.46 -5.50 45.03
CA SER A 15 -0.34 -4.75 45.61
C SER A 15 -0.83 -3.99 46.85
N HIS A 16 -0.58 -4.54 48.03
CA HIS A 16 -0.79 -3.85 49.29
C HIS A 16 0.23 -2.69 49.38
N GLY A 17 -0.22 -1.45 49.16
CA GLY A 17 0.71 -0.31 49.10
C GLY A 17 0.16 1.09 49.30
N HIS A 18 -1.14 1.31 49.47
CA HIS A 18 -1.68 2.63 49.82
C HIS A 18 -2.84 2.49 50.81
N GLY A 19 -2.90 3.39 51.81
CA GLY A 19 -3.79 3.34 52.99
C GLY A 19 -5.31 3.39 52.74
N TYR A 20 -5.75 3.22 51.49
CA TYR A 20 -7.12 2.94 51.13
C TYR A 20 -7.20 1.44 50.81
N GLY A 21 -7.91 0.66 51.63
CA GLY A 21 -8.02 -0.79 51.48
C GLY A 21 -8.49 -1.24 50.09
N VAL A 22 -8.33 -2.53 49.80
CA VAL A 22 -8.72 -3.16 48.54
C VAL A 22 -10.18 -2.80 48.17
N SER A 23 -10.45 -2.49 46.90
CA SER A 23 -11.79 -2.06 46.48
C SER A 23 -12.84 -3.13 46.84
N LYS A 24 -13.98 -2.68 47.38
CA LYS A 24 -15.08 -3.57 47.80
C LYS A 24 -15.64 -4.44 46.67
N LEU A 25 -15.44 -4.01 45.43
CA LEU A 25 -15.93 -4.66 44.22
C LEU A 25 -14.87 -5.56 43.56
N ILE A 26 -13.71 -5.78 44.21
CA ILE A 26 -12.61 -6.55 43.61
C ILE A 26 -12.98 -8.01 43.34
N SER A 27 -13.88 -8.57 44.14
CA SER A 27 -14.41 -9.94 44.01
C SER A 27 -15.66 -10.03 43.14
N GLU A 28 -16.19 -8.90 42.66
CA GLU A 28 -17.38 -8.87 41.82
C GLU A 28 -17.02 -9.07 40.34
N ALA A 29 -17.95 -9.62 39.58
CA ALA A 29 -17.76 -9.79 38.14
C ALA A 29 -17.64 -8.41 37.47
N ALA A 30 -16.62 -8.24 36.62
CA ALA A 30 -16.39 -6.98 35.90
C ALA A 30 -17.57 -6.58 34.99
N TYR A 31 -18.38 -7.56 34.55
CA TYR A 31 -19.62 -7.34 33.81
C TYR A 31 -20.78 -7.95 34.59
N ALA A 32 -21.85 -7.17 34.77
CA ALA A 32 -23.05 -7.64 35.44
C ALA A 32 -23.67 -8.83 34.69
N PRO A 33 -23.91 -9.99 35.34
CA PRO A 33 -24.43 -11.18 34.67
C PRO A 33 -25.75 -10.96 33.91
N ALA A 34 -26.63 -10.09 34.43
CA ALA A 34 -27.89 -9.70 33.79
C ALA A 34 -27.71 -8.93 32.47
N LYS A 35 -26.52 -8.34 32.24
CA LYS A 35 -26.18 -7.61 31.01
C LYS A 35 -25.36 -8.46 30.02
N VAL A 36 -25.01 -9.71 30.38
CA VAL A 36 -24.28 -10.63 29.50
C VAL A 36 -25.28 -11.39 28.63
N ASN A 37 -25.30 -11.07 27.33
CA ASN A 37 -26.13 -11.80 26.37
C ASN A 37 -25.33 -12.95 25.74
N LYS A 38 -25.49 -14.16 26.31
CA LYS A 38 -24.83 -15.37 25.82
C LYS A 38 -25.27 -15.75 24.40
N ALA A 39 -26.56 -15.61 24.08
CA ALA A 39 -27.10 -15.95 22.76
C ALA A 39 -26.50 -15.06 21.66
N ALA A 40 -26.33 -13.76 21.93
CA ALA A 40 -25.65 -12.85 21.01
C ALA A 40 -24.17 -13.22 20.79
N GLY A 41 -23.48 -13.65 21.85
CA GLY A 41 -22.10 -14.15 21.76
C GLY A 41 -21.98 -15.42 20.90
N GLU A 42 -22.86 -16.39 21.11
CA GLU A 42 -22.90 -17.63 20.32
C GLU A 42 -23.26 -17.36 18.85
N ALA A 43 -24.21 -16.46 18.59
CA ALA A 43 -24.55 -16.02 17.24
C ALA A 43 -23.36 -15.33 16.54
N PHE A 44 -22.60 -14.50 17.26
CA PHE A 44 -21.39 -13.87 16.73
C PHE A 44 -20.34 -14.90 16.32
N VAL A 45 -20.08 -15.89 17.17
CA VAL A 45 -19.11 -16.98 16.88
C VAL A 45 -19.54 -17.75 15.65
N LYS A 46 -20.82 -18.14 15.56
CA LYS A 46 -21.38 -18.85 14.39
C LYS A 46 -21.22 -18.03 13.10
N ASN A 47 -21.62 -16.76 13.13
CA ASN A 47 -21.52 -15.86 11.98
C ASN A 47 -20.06 -15.65 11.54
N TYR A 48 -19.12 -15.64 12.50
CA TYR A 48 -17.70 -15.54 12.18
C TYR A 48 -17.19 -16.81 11.49
N GLU A 49 -17.53 -17.99 12.00
CA GLU A 49 -17.17 -19.28 11.39
C GLU A 49 -17.74 -19.40 9.97
N GLU A 50 -18.98 -18.98 9.76
CA GLU A 50 -19.61 -18.94 8.43
C GLU A 50 -18.87 -18.00 7.47
N LYS A 51 -18.45 -16.80 7.94
CA LYS A 51 -17.63 -15.87 7.15
C LYS A 51 -16.28 -16.45 6.77
N VAL A 52 -15.60 -17.11 7.71
CA VAL A 52 -14.31 -17.76 7.45
C VAL A 52 -14.49 -18.85 6.40
N HIS A 53 -15.46 -19.75 6.56
CA HIS A 53 -15.75 -20.81 5.60
C HIS A 53 -16.11 -20.25 4.21
N HIS A 54 -16.94 -19.20 4.16
CA HIS A 54 -17.29 -18.54 2.90
C HIS A 54 -16.08 -17.89 2.20
N SER A 55 -15.15 -17.33 2.98
CA SER A 55 -13.96 -16.66 2.46
C SER A 55 -12.98 -17.60 1.75
N GLU A 56 -12.97 -18.89 2.10
CA GLU A 56 -12.12 -19.91 1.45
C GLU A 56 -12.48 -20.06 -0.03
N GLY A 57 -13.79 -20.16 -0.33
CA GLY A 57 -14.30 -20.25 -1.70
C GLY A 57 -13.98 -19.02 -2.53
N ILE A 58 -14.20 -17.83 -1.96
CA ILE A 58 -13.89 -16.54 -2.58
C ILE A 58 -12.38 -16.44 -2.89
N THR A 59 -11.53 -16.79 -1.93
CA THR A 59 -10.07 -16.75 -2.08
C THR A 59 -9.62 -17.67 -3.21
N LYS A 60 -10.18 -18.88 -3.29
CA LYS A 60 -9.88 -19.83 -4.36
C LYS A 60 -10.32 -19.33 -5.74
N LEU A 61 -11.48 -18.66 -5.82
CA LEU A 61 -11.96 -18.04 -7.05
C LEU A 61 -11.01 -16.94 -7.53
N TRP A 62 -10.66 -15.98 -6.66
CA TRP A 62 -9.77 -14.87 -7.03
C TRP A 62 -8.36 -15.32 -7.38
N LYS A 63 -7.84 -16.34 -6.72
CA LYS A 63 -6.57 -16.98 -7.13
C LYS A 63 -6.65 -17.49 -8.57
N ARG A 64 -7.72 -18.21 -8.92
CA ARG A 64 -7.91 -18.72 -10.28
C ARG A 64 -8.02 -17.60 -11.31
N ILE A 65 -8.79 -16.56 -11.03
CA ILE A 65 -8.89 -15.38 -11.91
C ILE A 65 -7.52 -14.73 -12.11
N THR A 66 -6.76 -14.55 -11.03
CA THR A 66 -5.41 -13.97 -11.09
C THR A 66 -4.49 -14.80 -12.00
N TYR A 67 -4.41 -16.12 -11.76
CA TYR A 67 -3.49 -16.98 -12.52
C TYR A 67 -3.94 -17.28 -13.95
N LEU A 68 -5.24 -17.43 -14.18
CA LEU A 68 -5.77 -17.88 -15.48
C LEU A 68 -6.20 -16.73 -16.39
N ILE A 69 -6.41 -15.53 -15.85
CA ILE A 69 -6.88 -14.38 -16.63
C ILE A 69 -5.88 -13.24 -16.53
N ALA A 70 -5.58 -12.75 -15.32
CA ALA A 70 -4.74 -11.56 -15.16
C ALA A 70 -3.32 -11.78 -15.67
N ILE A 71 -2.67 -12.90 -15.31
CA ILE A 71 -1.31 -13.20 -15.80
C ILE A 71 -1.27 -13.34 -17.33
N PRO A 72 -2.12 -14.14 -17.98
CA PRO A 72 -2.14 -14.19 -19.45
C PRO A 72 -2.39 -12.83 -20.11
N ALA A 73 -3.30 -12.01 -19.56
CA ALA A 73 -3.56 -10.67 -20.08
C ALA A 73 -2.31 -9.77 -19.98
N VAL A 74 -1.58 -9.82 -18.87
CA VAL A 74 -0.32 -9.09 -18.70
C VAL A 74 0.74 -9.59 -19.68
N LEU A 75 0.86 -10.90 -19.90
CA LEU A 75 1.82 -11.44 -20.86
C LEU A 75 1.49 -11.00 -22.30
N ILE A 76 0.24 -11.09 -22.71
CA ILE A 76 -0.20 -10.67 -24.05
C ILE A 76 0.05 -9.19 -24.29
N THR A 77 -0.14 -8.34 -23.26
CA THR A 77 0.10 -6.89 -23.37
C THR A 77 1.58 -6.53 -23.27
N SER A 78 2.38 -7.31 -22.53
CA SER A 78 3.82 -7.07 -22.37
C SER A 78 4.59 -7.23 -23.68
N ILE A 79 4.17 -8.12 -24.57
CA ILE A 79 4.86 -8.37 -25.86
C ILE A 79 4.86 -7.12 -26.78
N PRO A 80 3.70 -6.55 -27.18
CA PRO A 80 3.69 -5.37 -28.03
C PRO A 80 4.31 -4.15 -27.34
N VAL A 81 4.11 -3.99 -26.03
CA VAL A 81 4.76 -2.93 -25.25
C VAL A 81 6.28 -3.07 -25.30
N GLY A 82 6.81 -4.28 -25.12
CA GLY A 82 8.25 -4.54 -25.22
C GLY A 82 8.82 -4.20 -26.59
N ASN A 83 8.11 -4.54 -27.67
CA ASN A 83 8.53 -4.19 -29.03
C ASN A 83 8.55 -2.66 -29.26
N VAL A 84 7.55 -1.94 -28.74
CA VAL A 84 7.51 -0.48 -28.82
C VAL A 84 8.62 0.13 -27.98
N GLU A 85 8.87 -0.40 -26.78
CA GLU A 85 9.91 0.10 -25.88
C GLU A 85 11.32 -0.11 -26.45
N LEU A 86 11.58 -1.23 -27.13
CA LEU A 86 12.86 -1.45 -27.83
C LEU A 86 13.10 -0.38 -28.91
N LYS A 87 12.07 -0.03 -29.70
CA LYS A 87 12.18 1.07 -30.68
C LYS A 87 12.40 2.42 -30.01
N HIS A 88 11.76 2.67 -28.86
CA HIS A 88 12.02 3.88 -28.09
C HIS A 88 13.45 3.89 -27.52
N ALA A 89 13.99 2.75 -27.11
CA ALA A 89 15.37 2.65 -26.64
C ALA A 89 16.35 3.01 -27.76
N GLU A 90 16.18 2.45 -28.96
CA GLU A 90 16.99 2.81 -30.14
C GLU A 90 16.89 4.31 -30.45
N HIS A 91 15.68 4.89 -30.43
CA HIS A 91 15.50 6.32 -30.66
C HIS A 91 16.19 7.18 -29.59
N ARG A 92 16.12 6.79 -28.31
CA ARG A 92 16.80 7.51 -27.22
C ARG A 92 18.32 7.45 -27.38
N GLU A 93 18.88 6.32 -27.80
CA GLU A 93 20.32 6.23 -28.09
C GLU A 93 20.73 7.17 -29.24
N HIS A 94 19.93 7.26 -30.30
CA HIS A 94 20.19 8.24 -31.37
C HIS A 94 20.13 9.70 -30.86
N LEU A 95 19.12 10.06 -30.06
CA LEU A 95 18.96 11.42 -29.52
C LEU A 95 20.09 11.81 -28.56
N LYS A 96 20.65 10.85 -27.84
CA LYS A 96 21.75 11.07 -26.90
C LYS A 96 23.02 11.60 -27.58
N HIS A 97 23.26 11.21 -28.82
CA HIS A 97 24.45 11.61 -29.58
C HIS A 97 24.31 12.93 -30.31
N LEU A 98 23.11 13.50 -30.41
CA LEU A 98 22.90 14.82 -31.02
C LEU A 98 23.61 15.90 -30.20
N THR A 99 24.27 16.84 -30.87
CA THR A 99 24.80 18.03 -30.19
C THR A 99 23.67 18.99 -29.82
N ASP A 100 23.96 20.00 -28.98
CA ASP A 100 22.95 20.98 -28.59
C ASP A 100 22.56 21.89 -29.78
N GLU A 101 23.45 22.07 -30.76
CA GLU A 101 23.15 22.80 -32.00
C GLU A 101 22.23 22.01 -32.94
N GLU A 102 22.33 20.69 -32.94
CA GLU A 102 21.45 19.79 -33.72
C GLU A 102 20.11 19.56 -33.02
N TRP A 103 20.01 19.89 -31.73
CA TRP A 103 18.78 19.76 -30.98
C TRP A 103 17.71 20.71 -31.52
N GLN A 104 16.45 20.27 -31.42
CA GLN A 104 15.33 21.07 -31.89
C GLN A 104 15.23 22.40 -31.14
N VAL A 105 14.89 23.47 -31.85
CA VAL A 105 14.72 24.81 -31.29
C VAL A 105 13.70 24.76 -30.15
N GLN A 106 14.09 25.26 -28.98
CA GLN A 106 13.20 25.38 -27.83
C GLN A 106 12.34 26.64 -27.98
N TYR A 107 11.04 26.49 -27.75
CA TYR A 107 10.11 27.62 -27.76
C TYR A 107 10.04 28.28 -26.37
N ASP A 108 9.69 29.56 -26.31
CA ASP A 108 9.66 30.37 -25.07
C ASP A 108 8.79 29.79 -23.94
N TYR A 109 7.79 28.98 -24.27
CA TYR A 109 6.92 28.32 -23.29
C TYR A 109 7.50 26.99 -22.76
N GLN A 110 8.54 26.45 -23.39
CA GLN A 110 9.25 25.26 -22.95
C GLN A 110 10.34 25.64 -21.95
N ASN A 111 10.63 24.75 -20.99
CA ASN A 111 11.66 24.96 -19.96
C ASN A 111 11.59 26.29 -19.18
N LEU A 112 10.43 26.96 -19.13
CA LEU A 112 10.24 28.18 -18.36
C LEU A 112 10.65 28.00 -16.88
N ARG A 113 11.40 28.96 -16.34
CA ARG A 113 11.78 29.04 -14.91
C ARG A 113 11.53 30.46 -14.39
N GLN A 114 10.38 30.67 -13.75
CA GLN A 114 10.10 31.94 -13.04
C GLN A 114 10.94 32.07 -11.75
N HIS A 115 11.06 30.95 -11.04
CA HIS A 115 11.94 30.80 -9.88
C HIS A 115 12.71 29.50 -10.04
N ARG A 116 13.99 29.53 -9.65
CA ARG A 116 14.83 28.33 -9.61
C ARG A 116 14.31 27.35 -8.57
N PHE A 117 14.45 26.06 -8.83
CA PHE A 117 14.19 25.04 -7.82
C PHE A 117 15.13 25.22 -6.63
N PHE A 118 14.69 24.82 -5.44
CA PHE A 118 15.46 24.98 -4.19
C PHE A 118 16.51 23.86 -3.98
N TRP A 119 16.69 22.97 -4.95
CA TRP A 119 17.63 21.85 -4.90
C TRP A 119 18.53 21.83 -6.14
N GLY A 120 19.65 21.10 -6.03
CA GLY A 120 20.58 20.90 -7.13
C GLY A 120 21.13 22.22 -7.68
N ASP A 121 21.15 22.34 -8.99
CA ASP A 121 21.51 23.57 -9.73
C ASP A 121 20.32 24.54 -9.89
N GLY A 122 19.15 24.19 -9.37
CA GLY A 122 17.93 24.97 -9.46
C GLY A 122 17.23 24.94 -10.82
N ASP A 123 17.67 24.09 -11.76
CA ASP A 123 17.10 24.02 -13.10
C ASP A 123 16.40 22.70 -13.42
N LYS A 124 16.94 21.59 -12.89
CA LYS A 124 16.46 20.24 -13.19
C LYS A 124 15.34 19.78 -12.25
N THR A 125 14.30 19.17 -12.83
CA THR A 125 13.19 18.54 -12.08
C THR A 125 13.62 17.22 -11.44
N LEU A 126 12.76 16.63 -10.59
CA LEU A 126 13.05 15.35 -9.92
C LEU A 126 13.25 14.19 -10.90
N PHE A 127 12.53 14.19 -12.02
CA PHE A 127 12.61 13.16 -13.07
C PHE A 127 13.25 13.73 -14.34
N TRP A 128 14.31 14.53 -14.17
CA TRP A 128 15.06 15.08 -15.30
C TRP A 128 16.02 14.02 -15.88
N ASN A 129 15.90 13.76 -17.18
CA ASN A 129 16.87 12.97 -17.93
C ASN A 129 17.51 13.87 -19.00
N SER A 130 18.80 14.18 -18.86
CA SER A 130 19.54 15.06 -19.76
C SER A 130 19.60 14.57 -21.21
N ASP A 131 19.41 13.27 -21.45
CA ASP A 131 19.43 12.71 -22.80
C ASP A 131 18.16 13.11 -23.60
N VAL A 132 17.06 13.46 -22.91
CA VAL A 132 15.76 13.80 -23.54
C VAL A 132 15.21 15.17 -23.14
N ASN A 133 15.54 15.63 -21.93
CA ASN A 133 15.20 16.94 -21.40
C ASN A 133 16.49 17.74 -21.39
N ARG A 134 16.68 18.58 -22.40
CA ARG A 134 17.78 19.55 -22.45
C ARG A 134 17.22 20.93 -22.19
N HIS A 135 17.96 21.78 -21.47
CA HIS A 135 17.63 23.19 -21.32
C HIS A 135 18.74 23.99 -21.98
N ILE A 136 18.57 24.25 -23.26
CA ILE A 136 19.54 24.95 -24.10
C ILE A 136 19.14 26.41 -24.06
N GLN A 137 19.97 27.23 -23.43
CA GLN A 137 19.77 28.67 -23.41
C GLN A 137 20.29 29.22 -24.74
N ALA A 138 19.45 29.97 -25.45
CA ALA A 138 19.93 30.74 -26.59
C ALA A 138 20.79 31.88 -26.04
N ASP A 139 22.06 31.93 -26.45
CA ASP A 139 22.98 33.04 -26.15
C ASP A 139 22.47 34.38 -26.72
#